data_AF-A0A1U7IB19-F1
#
_entry.id   AF-A0A1U7IB19-F1
#
_cell.length_a   1.000
_cell.length_b   1.000
_cell.length_c   1.000
_cell.angle_alpha   90.00
_cell.angle_beta   90.00
_cell.angle_gamma   90.00
#
_symmetry.space_group_name_H-M   'P 1'
#
loop_
_entity.id
_entity.type
_entity.pdbx_description
1 polymer ?
#
loop_
_entity_poly.entity_id
_entity_poly.type
_entity_poly.pdbx_seq_one_letter_code
_entity_poly.pdbx_strand_id
1 'polypeptide(L)'
;MSLPASEQAKQREKIAQYSKEDLEDLTLKALQKLSNGVIPNATRKRKTELINELLESTKAERVLVNVIPNVPLEVISIDDELLNERAENLGNEKLVEWTHKFYQELHAWIESKQQKDGKWDDSVYGDIAGFAYRIVHYLNNYDGNQQNQQLSFLTKLRYRTHIINLIAEFIENERDQGSFYADKLSSCLVMLKRQVKIQLADVSEQKKGLQERRIAQRKKQKEIISFKQLYDFAVTTLNRIDEYKARDWKRVSVALAIVTGRRLAEIHRSATMFEVITDRDIELILNGEYGEFVKESLQNLQARFSEEFIKKSHVKFTGQLKAKGDADEYFAEYPMYLIPVLIEANLIVKAHQWLKDNGKTVADFDKKDGRFKSEERVKIELRNKGDAAHRRYSGDLSDFMKILKKRWNITHDFFTYKGLRAVYSHVCNQVFNNNDTDNELYLAQILGHGRGELLKHDDIIDTLTPQSYKSDFQVVDVDCVFN
;
A
#
# COMPACT_ATOMS: atom_id res chain seq x y z
N MET A 1 26.15 1.25 34.12
CA MET A 1 24.93 0.48 33.80
C MET A 1 24.70 0.61 32.31
N SER A 2 24.36 -0.49 31.62
CA SER A 2 23.96 -0.42 30.21
C SER A 2 22.65 0.37 30.11
N LEU A 3 22.55 1.30 29.15
CA LEU A 3 21.28 1.94 28.84
C LEU A 3 20.29 0.87 28.32
N PRO A 4 18.97 1.03 28.55
CA PRO A 4 17.96 0.26 27.85
C PRO A 4 18.11 0.39 26.33
N ALA A 5 17.77 -0.66 25.57
CA ALA A 5 17.94 -0.69 24.11
C ALA A 5 17.27 0.49 23.38
N SER A 6 16.12 0.96 23.88
CA SER A 6 15.40 2.12 23.34
C SER A 6 16.16 3.44 23.55
N GLU A 7 16.90 3.59 24.64
CA GLU A 7 17.74 4.75 24.91
C GLU A 7 19.05 4.70 24.13
N GLN A 8 19.63 3.51 23.97
CA GLN A 8 20.78 3.29 23.08
C GLN A 8 20.47 3.71 21.64
N ALA A 9 19.29 3.35 21.13
CA ALA A 9 18.85 3.73 19.79
C ALA A 9 18.75 5.26 19.62
N LYS A 10 18.12 5.97 20.57
CA LYS A 10 18.04 7.45 20.56
C LYS A 10 19.43 8.10 20.63
N GLN A 11 20.32 7.52 21.43
CA GLN A 11 21.68 8.03 21.55
C GLN A 11 22.47 7.84 20.26
N ARG A 12 22.32 6.71 19.56
CA ARG A 12 22.91 6.45 18.23
C ARG A 12 22.39 7.42 17.17
N GLU A 13 21.08 7.70 17.16
CA GLU A 13 20.49 8.71 16.27
C GLU A 13 21.06 10.11 16.53
N LYS A 14 21.21 10.49 17.81
CA LYS A 14 21.84 11.77 18.19
C LYS A 14 23.29 11.87 17.73
N ILE A 15 24.09 10.81 17.94
CA ILE A 15 25.50 10.76 17.49
C ILE A 15 25.59 10.87 15.97
N ALA A 16 24.65 10.25 15.23
CA ALA A 16 24.66 10.26 13.77
C ALA A 16 24.49 11.65 13.14
N GLN A 17 24.00 12.64 13.89
CA GLN A 17 23.84 14.03 13.45
C GLN A 17 25.15 14.84 13.45
N TYR A 18 26.19 14.38 14.16
CA TYR A 18 27.47 15.08 14.22
C TYR A 18 28.33 14.67 13.03
N SER A 19 28.89 15.63 12.29
CA SER A 19 29.96 15.35 11.32
C SER A 19 31.22 14.83 12.02
N LYS A 20 32.22 14.37 11.24
CA LYS A 20 33.49 13.94 11.84
C LYS A 20 34.19 15.14 12.47
N GLU A 21 34.13 16.28 11.80
CA GLU A 21 34.66 17.56 12.22
C GLU A 21 34.01 18.02 13.53
N ASP A 22 32.67 17.93 13.63
CA ASP A 22 31.96 18.26 14.88
C ASP A 22 32.41 17.38 16.04
N LEU A 23 32.64 16.08 15.80
CA LEU A 23 33.15 15.16 16.83
C LEU A 23 34.61 15.47 17.21
N GLU A 24 35.42 15.92 16.26
CA GLU A 24 36.80 16.35 16.49
C GLU A 24 36.88 17.64 17.30
N ASP A 25 35.87 18.52 17.23
CA ASP A 25 35.81 19.74 18.04
C ASP A 25 35.34 19.49 19.50
N LEU A 26 34.68 18.37 19.76
CA LEU A 26 34.24 18.01 21.11
C LEU A 26 35.41 17.64 22.04
N THR A 27 35.33 18.02 23.31
CA THR A 27 36.28 17.56 24.33
C THR A 27 36.16 16.04 24.54
N LEU A 28 37.24 15.38 24.98
CA LEU A 28 37.21 13.93 25.28
C LEU A 28 36.10 13.57 26.28
N LYS A 29 35.87 14.42 27.30
CA LYS A 29 34.79 14.23 28.28
C LYS A 29 33.41 14.33 27.64
N ALA A 30 33.22 15.24 26.68
CA ALA A 30 31.96 15.36 25.94
C ALA A 30 31.71 14.14 25.04
N LEU A 31 32.75 13.64 24.36
CA LEU A 31 32.67 12.41 23.56
C LEU A 31 32.36 11.19 24.42
N GLN A 32 33.00 11.04 25.58
CA GLN A 32 32.72 9.95 26.54
C GLN A 32 31.28 9.98 27.06
N LYS A 33 30.74 11.18 27.28
CA LYS A 33 29.33 11.37 27.65
C LYS A 33 28.40 11.02 26.48
N LEU A 34 28.75 11.45 25.28
CA LEU A 34 27.98 11.18 24.06
C LEU A 34 27.99 9.68 23.71
N SER A 35 29.07 8.97 23.99
CA SER A 35 29.19 7.53 23.74
C SER A 35 28.56 6.63 24.81
N ASN A 36 28.01 7.22 25.90
CA ASN A 36 27.51 6.45 27.03
C ASN A 36 26.39 5.49 26.58
N GLY A 37 26.56 4.19 26.87
CA GLY A 37 25.63 3.14 26.46
C GLY A 37 25.68 2.74 24.99
N VAL A 38 26.51 3.39 24.17
CA VAL A 38 26.71 3.03 22.75
C VAL A 38 28.06 2.36 22.54
N ILE A 39 29.12 2.91 23.14
CA ILE A 39 30.48 2.35 23.05
C ILE A 39 30.88 1.76 24.40
N PRO A 40 31.19 0.45 24.49
CA PRO A 40 31.68 -0.14 25.73
C PRO A 40 33.06 0.41 26.09
N ASN A 41 33.30 0.64 27.38
CA ASN A 41 34.58 1.11 27.92
C ASN A 41 35.08 2.45 27.35
N ALA A 42 34.19 3.32 26.89
CA ALA A 42 34.54 4.61 26.30
C ALA A 42 35.47 5.49 27.17
N THR A 43 35.42 5.36 28.49
CA THR A 43 36.28 6.12 29.43
C THR A 43 37.77 5.77 29.32
N ARG A 44 38.11 4.60 28.77
CA ARG A 44 39.49 4.12 28.60
C ARG A 44 40.07 4.40 27.20
N LYS A 45 39.24 4.87 26.27
CA LYS A 45 39.62 5.07 24.87
C LYS A 45 40.25 6.44 24.67
N ARG A 46 41.22 6.52 23.76
CA ARG A 46 41.77 7.81 23.30
C ARG A 46 40.73 8.55 22.45
N LYS A 47 40.82 9.87 22.36
CA LYS A 47 39.85 10.71 21.62
C LYS A 47 39.63 10.21 20.18
N THR A 48 40.72 9.97 19.45
CA THR A 48 40.67 9.50 18.05
C THR A 48 40.04 8.11 17.90
N GLU A 49 40.35 7.19 18.80
CA GLU A 49 39.74 5.85 18.85
C GLU A 49 38.24 5.92 19.11
N LEU A 50 37.82 6.76 20.06
CA LEU A 50 36.41 6.95 20.41
C LEU A 50 35.61 7.58 19.27
N ILE A 51 36.18 8.55 18.55
CA ILE A 51 35.55 9.14 17.36
C ILE A 51 35.34 8.09 16.28
N ASN A 52 36.36 7.29 15.96
CA ASN A 52 36.25 6.24 14.93
C ASN A 52 35.18 5.21 15.27
N GLU A 53 35.10 4.78 16.53
CA GLU A 53 34.06 3.85 16.97
C GLU A 53 32.67 4.47 16.98
N LEU A 54 32.52 5.75 17.33
CA LEU A 54 31.26 6.46 17.21
C LEU A 54 30.81 6.55 15.75
N LEU A 55 31.71 6.85 14.82
CA LEU A 55 31.41 6.87 13.38
C LEU A 55 30.97 5.49 12.87
N GLU A 56 31.71 4.43 13.20
CA GLU A 56 31.40 3.09 12.71
C GLU A 56 30.11 2.52 13.36
N SER A 57 29.96 2.69 14.68
CA SER A 57 28.77 2.23 15.42
C SER A 57 27.50 2.99 15.05
N THR A 58 27.59 4.12 14.34
CA THR A 58 26.42 4.89 13.85
C THR A 58 26.36 4.98 12.32
N LYS A 59 27.13 4.16 11.61
CA LYS A 59 27.22 4.19 10.15
C LYS A 59 25.84 4.04 9.48
N ALA A 60 25.01 3.11 9.96
CA ALA A 60 23.67 2.89 9.41
C ALA A 60 22.75 4.10 9.62
N GLU A 61 22.78 4.71 10.81
CA GLU A 61 22.01 5.90 11.15
C GLU A 61 22.51 7.14 10.38
N ARG A 62 23.82 7.25 10.14
CA ARG A 62 24.45 8.33 9.36
C ARG A 62 24.05 8.29 7.89
N VAL A 63 23.90 7.10 7.29
CA VAL A 63 23.32 7.00 5.94
C VAL A 63 21.93 7.63 5.91
N LEU A 64 21.12 7.43 6.95
CA LEU A 64 19.77 8.01 7.01
C LEU A 64 19.78 9.53 7.20
N VAL A 65 20.70 10.07 8.03
CA VAL A 65 20.84 11.52 8.25
C VAL A 65 21.40 12.22 7.00
N ASN A 66 22.40 11.64 6.34
CA ASN A 66 23.08 12.25 5.19
C ASN A 66 22.29 12.13 3.87
N VAL A 67 21.40 11.14 3.74
CA VAL A 67 20.48 11.04 2.60
C VAL A 67 19.38 12.11 2.68
N ILE A 68 19.20 12.77 3.83
CA ILE A 68 18.17 13.79 4.05
C ILE A 68 18.73 15.01 4.81
N PRO A 69 19.70 15.77 4.24
CA PRO A 69 20.18 16.97 4.90
C PRO A 69 19.08 18.05 4.90
N ASN A 70 18.79 18.61 6.08
CA ASN A 70 17.88 19.75 6.33
C ASN A 70 16.36 19.54 6.19
N VAL A 71 15.86 18.31 6.21
CA VAL A 71 14.42 18.08 6.42
C VAL A 71 14.23 17.63 7.87
N PRO A 72 13.59 18.44 8.74
CA PRO A 72 13.14 17.95 10.04
C PRO A 72 12.41 16.62 9.80
N LEU A 73 12.62 15.60 10.62
CA LEU A 73 11.91 14.31 10.49
C LEU A 73 10.37 14.50 10.48
N GLU A 74 9.89 15.65 10.93
CA GLU A 74 8.50 16.13 10.88
C GLU A 74 8.03 16.59 9.48
N VAL A 75 8.95 16.92 8.56
CA VAL A 75 8.69 17.40 7.17
C VAL A 75 8.96 16.31 6.13
N ILE A 76 9.32 15.08 6.53
CA ILE A 76 9.29 13.89 5.65
C ILE A 76 7.82 13.43 5.44
N SER A 77 6.88 14.38 5.41
CA SER A 77 5.55 14.25 4.84
C SER A 77 5.50 14.76 3.40
N ILE A 78 6.59 15.34 2.86
CA ILE A 78 6.67 15.70 1.45
C ILE A 78 6.42 14.44 0.61
N ASP A 79 5.29 14.51 -0.07
CA ASP A 79 4.63 13.48 -0.86
C ASP A 79 5.61 12.51 -1.52
N ASP A 80 5.43 11.21 -1.24
CA ASP A 80 5.96 10.15 -2.09
C ASP A 80 5.58 10.43 -3.56
N GLU A 81 4.46 11.14 -3.82
CA GLU A 81 4.03 11.68 -5.12
C GLU A 81 4.97 12.73 -5.74
N LEU A 82 5.54 13.66 -4.98
CA LEU A 82 6.43 14.71 -5.52
C LEU A 82 7.84 14.15 -5.80
N LEU A 83 8.26 13.17 -5.00
CA LEU A 83 9.41 12.30 -5.28
C LEU A 83 9.10 11.26 -6.39
N ASN A 84 7.84 10.91 -6.64
CA ASN A 84 7.41 10.12 -7.80
C ASN A 84 7.57 10.95 -9.08
N GLU A 85 7.01 12.15 -9.11
CA GLU A 85 6.98 13.03 -10.28
C GLU A 85 8.39 13.47 -10.72
N ARG A 86 9.29 13.78 -9.77
CA ARG A 86 10.69 14.11 -10.11
C ARG A 86 11.51 12.91 -10.57
N ALA A 87 11.26 11.71 -10.03
CA ALA A 87 11.97 10.50 -10.44
C ALA A 87 11.45 9.93 -11.77
N GLU A 88 10.15 10.07 -12.05
CA GLU A 88 9.52 9.66 -13.31
C GLU A 88 9.99 10.49 -14.51
N ASN A 89 10.37 11.76 -14.29
CA ASN A 89 10.73 12.68 -15.38
C ASN A 89 12.22 12.79 -15.70
N LEU A 90 13.15 12.36 -14.82
CA LEU A 90 14.59 12.64 -14.98
C LEU A 90 15.50 11.40 -15.19
N GLY A 91 15.00 10.18 -15.00
CA GLY A 91 15.79 8.94 -15.12
C GLY A 91 15.21 7.86 -16.04
N ASN A 92 14.04 8.10 -16.64
CA ASN A 92 13.24 7.03 -17.23
C ASN A 92 13.81 6.51 -18.56
N GLU A 93 14.31 7.38 -19.44
CA GLU A 93 14.81 6.96 -20.75
C GLU A 93 16.02 6.03 -20.66
N LYS A 94 17.04 6.38 -19.84
CA LYS A 94 18.22 5.53 -19.63
C LYS A 94 17.86 4.20 -18.96
N LEU A 95 16.87 4.20 -18.06
CA LEU A 95 16.38 3.01 -17.39
C LEU A 95 15.65 2.08 -18.38
N VAL A 96 14.79 2.64 -19.24
CA VAL A 96 14.08 1.91 -20.30
C VAL A 96 15.08 1.34 -21.31
N GLU A 97 16.04 2.13 -21.78
CA GLU A 97 17.07 1.69 -22.72
C GLU A 97 17.91 0.53 -22.16
N TRP A 98 18.37 0.67 -20.91
CA TRP A 98 19.10 -0.40 -20.24
C TRP A 98 18.24 -1.65 -20.08
N THR A 99 16.97 -1.49 -19.69
CA THR A 99 16.04 -2.61 -19.51
C THR A 99 15.79 -3.35 -20.81
N HIS A 100 15.68 -2.62 -21.93
CA HIS A 100 15.51 -3.21 -23.25
C HIS A 100 16.75 -4.02 -23.66
N LYS A 101 17.97 -3.47 -23.48
CA LYS A 101 19.22 -4.22 -23.72
C LYS A 101 19.32 -5.47 -22.84
N PHE A 102 19.02 -5.33 -21.55
CA PHE A 102 19.00 -6.45 -20.61
C PHE A 102 18.01 -7.54 -21.05
N TYR A 103 16.83 -7.16 -21.53
CA TYR A 103 15.83 -8.08 -22.05
C TYR A 103 16.32 -8.81 -23.31
N GLN A 104 16.90 -8.10 -24.27
CA GLN A 104 17.46 -8.71 -25.49
C GLN A 104 18.52 -9.77 -25.15
N GLU A 105 19.37 -9.50 -24.17
CA GLU A 105 20.37 -10.46 -23.71
C GLU A 105 19.75 -11.67 -22.99
N LEU A 106 18.73 -11.45 -22.16
CA LEU A 106 17.96 -12.54 -21.53
C LEU A 106 17.29 -13.42 -22.58
N HIS A 107 16.72 -12.80 -23.61
CA HIS A 107 16.09 -13.47 -24.74
C HIS A 107 17.09 -14.35 -25.50
N ALA A 108 18.18 -13.76 -25.98
CA ALA A 108 19.22 -14.47 -26.73
C ALA A 108 19.84 -15.62 -25.91
N TRP A 109 20.01 -15.43 -24.60
CA TRP A 109 20.48 -16.50 -23.73
C TRP A 109 19.45 -17.63 -23.61
N ILE A 110 18.15 -17.35 -23.48
CA ILE A 110 17.10 -18.39 -23.50
C ILE A 110 17.14 -19.14 -24.83
N GLU A 111 17.16 -18.45 -25.97
CA GLU A 111 17.25 -19.08 -27.30
C GLU A 111 18.44 -20.05 -27.39
N SER A 112 19.60 -19.65 -26.85
CA SER A 112 20.81 -20.49 -26.84
C SER A 112 20.68 -21.79 -26.03
N LYS A 113 19.69 -21.87 -25.12
CA LYS A 113 19.42 -23.02 -24.26
C LYS A 113 18.37 -23.96 -24.84
N GLN A 114 17.83 -23.66 -26.02
CA GLN A 114 16.97 -24.58 -26.76
C GLN A 114 17.84 -25.65 -27.43
N GLN A 115 17.57 -26.92 -27.13
CA GLN A 115 18.21 -28.05 -27.76
C GLN A 115 17.65 -28.27 -29.18
N LYS A 116 18.39 -28.99 -30.01
CA LYS A 116 18.00 -29.27 -31.41
C LYS A 116 16.68 -30.03 -31.54
N ASP A 117 16.27 -30.76 -30.51
CA ASP A 117 15.00 -31.51 -30.46
C ASP A 117 13.82 -30.65 -29.96
N GLY A 118 14.05 -29.35 -29.73
CA GLY A 118 13.06 -28.41 -29.21
C GLY A 118 12.89 -28.45 -27.69
N LYS A 119 13.62 -29.32 -26.96
CA LYS A 119 13.60 -29.33 -25.50
C LYS A 119 14.46 -28.21 -24.93
N TRP A 120 14.12 -27.81 -23.71
CA TRP A 120 14.86 -26.81 -22.96
C TRP A 120 15.91 -27.50 -22.09
N ASP A 121 17.12 -26.94 -22.05
CA ASP A 121 18.13 -27.34 -21.06
C ASP A 121 17.66 -26.97 -19.64
N ASP A 122 17.68 -27.93 -18.72
CA ASP A 122 17.33 -27.71 -17.31
C ASP A 122 18.31 -26.74 -16.61
N SER A 123 19.51 -26.55 -17.18
CA SER A 123 20.51 -25.58 -16.69
C SER A 123 20.06 -24.13 -16.77
N VAL A 124 19.00 -23.82 -17.55
CA VAL A 124 18.39 -22.48 -17.66
C VAL A 124 18.18 -21.88 -16.27
N TYR A 125 17.72 -22.65 -15.30
CA TYR A 125 17.37 -22.10 -14.00
C TYR A 125 18.57 -21.72 -13.11
N GLY A 126 19.76 -22.30 -13.36
CA GLY A 126 20.99 -22.00 -12.62
C GLY A 126 21.55 -20.61 -12.91
N ASP A 127 21.47 -20.16 -14.17
CA ASP A 127 22.09 -18.91 -14.62
C ASP A 127 21.22 -17.66 -14.35
N ILE A 128 19.94 -17.84 -14.00
CA ILE A 128 19.01 -16.72 -13.66
C ILE A 128 19.53 -15.88 -12.49
N ALA A 129 20.30 -16.48 -11.57
CA ALA A 129 20.95 -15.75 -10.48
C ALA A 129 21.94 -14.69 -11.00
N GLY A 130 22.64 -14.95 -12.10
CA GLY A 130 23.54 -14.00 -12.76
C GLY A 130 22.78 -12.81 -13.36
N PHE A 131 21.64 -13.07 -14.00
CA PHE A 131 20.75 -12.00 -14.49
C PHE A 131 20.19 -11.15 -13.35
N ALA A 132 19.79 -11.78 -12.24
CA ALA A 132 19.34 -11.06 -11.05
C ALA A 132 20.45 -10.16 -10.47
N TYR A 133 21.68 -10.68 -10.40
CA TYR A 133 22.85 -9.91 -9.96
C TYR A 133 23.08 -8.67 -10.82
N ARG A 134 22.91 -8.77 -12.14
CA ARG A 134 23.08 -7.64 -13.05
C ARG A 134 22.04 -6.53 -12.81
N ILE A 135 20.78 -6.88 -12.53
CA ILE A 135 19.76 -5.89 -12.13
C ILE A 135 20.19 -5.18 -10.84
N VAL A 136 20.59 -5.94 -9.81
CA VAL A 136 20.99 -5.36 -8.52
C VAL A 136 22.26 -4.53 -8.64
N HIS A 137 23.24 -5.01 -9.39
CA HIS A 137 24.47 -4.29 -9.70
C HIS A 137 24.17 -2.98 -10.44
N TYR A 138 23.29 -3.01 -11.43
CA TYR A 138 22.85 -1.80 -12.12
C TYR A 138 22.20 -0.82 -11.16
N LEU A 139 21.27 -1.26 -10.29
CA LEU A 139 20.62 -0.39 -9.31
C LEU A 139 21.58 0.17 -8.25
N ASN A 140 22.63 -0.57 -7.89
CA ASN A 140 23.65 -0.13 -6.94
C ASN A 140 24.63 0.88 -7.55
N ASN A 141 24.85 0.79 -8.86
CA ASN A 141 25.77 1.65 -9.61
C ASN A 141 25.03 2.60 -10.57
N TYR A 142 23.72 2.78 -10.41
CA TYR A 142 22.93 3.61 -11.29
C TYR A 142 23.34 5.07 -11.11
N ASP A 143 24.05 5.60 -12.10
CA ASP A 143 24.55 6.97 -12.11
C ASP A 143 23.48 7.90 -12.69
N GLY A 144 22.40 8.03 -11.93
CA GLY A 144 21.21 8.83 -12.24
C GLY A 144 21.46 10.33 -12.11
N ASN A 145 22.32 10.87 -12.96
CA ASN A 145 22.65 12.28 -13.15
C ASN A 145 23.55 12.97 -12.09
N GLN A 146 24.72 13.38 -12.60
CA GLN A 146 25.58 14.52 -12.27
C GLN A 146 26.31 14.63 -10.93
N GLN A 147 26.08 13.78 -9.92
CA GLN A 147 26.77 13.95 -8.63
C GLN A 147 27.31 12.67 -7.94
N ASN A 148 27.51 11.55 -8.66
CA ASN A 148 27.96 10.28 -8.04
C ASN A 148 27.10 9.84 -6.84
N GLN A 149 25.85 10.30 -6.75
CA GLN A 149 24.97 9.98 -5.63
C GLN A 149 24.34 8.62 -5.86
N GLN A 150 24.61 7.68 -4.95
CA GLN A 150 23.97 6.37 -4.97
C GLN A 150 22.45 6.52 -4.84
N LEU A 151 21.70 5.69 -5.56
CA LEU A 151 20.25 5.65 -5.42
C LEU A 151 19.84 5.38 -3.97
N SER A 152 18.84 6.12 -3.48
CA SER A 152 18.18 5.78 -2.23
C SER A 152 17.59 4.35 -2.31
N PHE A 153 17.52 3.66 -1.18
CA PHE A 153 16.98 2.30 -1.13
C PHE A 153 15.51 2.23 -1.62
N LEU A 154 14.71 3.31 -1.40
CA LEU A 154 13.34 3.43 -1.95
C LEU A 154 13.36 3.50 -3.47
N THR A 155 14.26 4.33 -4.04
CA THR A 155 14.41 4.46 -5.50
C THR A 155 14.84 3.14 -6.12
N LYS A 156 15.77 2.40 -5.48
CA LYS A 156 16.16 1.05 -5.93
C LYS A 156 14.97 0.10 -6.02
N LEU A 157 14.10 0.04 -5.00
CA LEU A 157 12.90 -0.80 -5.03
C LEU A 157 11.90 -0.39 -6.12
N ARG A 158 11.76 0.92 -6.38
CA ARG A 158 10.91 1.45 -7.44
C ARG A 158 11.45 1.04 -8.80
N TYR A 159 12.71 1.33 -9.09
CA TYR A 159 13.35 0.99 -10.37
C TYR A 159 13.40 -0.51 -10.60
N ARG A 160 13.68 -1.31 -9.56
CA ARG A 160 13.52 -2.77 -9.61
C ARG A 160 12.14 -3.17 -10.13
N THR A 161 11.09 -2.59 -9.56
CA THR A 161 9.70 -2.90 -9.95
C THR A 161 9.42 -2.46 -11.39
N HIS A 162 9.95 -1.29 -11.78
CA HIS A 162 9.83 -0.76 -13.14
C HIS A 162 10.53 -1.66 -14.18
N ILE A 163 11.79 -2.03 -13.96
CA ILE A 163 12.58 -2.95 -14.80
C ILE A 163 11.81 -4.26 -15.01
N ILE A 164 11.33 -4.86 -13.92
CA ILE A 164 10.59 -6.12 -13.97
C ILE A 164 9.28 -6.00 -14.75
N ASN A 165 8.58 -4.88 -14.63
CA ASN A 165 7.33 -4.64 -15.34
C ASN A 165 7.56 -4.43 -16.84
N LEU A 166 8.61 -3.70 -17.23
CA LEU A 166 9.04 -3.53 -18.62
C LEU A 166 9.44 -4.87 -19.25
N ILE A 167 10.23 -5.70 -18.54
CA ILE A 167 10.56 -7.06 -19.03
C ILE A 167 9.27 -7.87 -19.24
N ALA A 168 8.32 -7.78 -18.30
CA ALA A 168 7.04 -8.48 -18.44
C ALA A 168 6.21 -7.97 -19.63
N GLU A 169 6.35 -6.70 -20.00
CA GLU A 169 5.70 -6.09 -21.16
C GLU A 169 6.35 -6.59 -22.46
N PHE A 170 7.68 -6.62 -22.55
CA PHE A 170 8.38 -7.18 -23.70
C PHE A 170 8.03 -8.66 -23.94
N ILE A 171 7.95 -9.47 -22.88
CA ILE A 171 7.55 -10.89 -22.98
C ILE A 171 6.10 -11.04 -23.46
N GLU A 172 5.22 -10.14 -23.04
CA GLU A 172 3.82 -10.19 -23.46
C GLU A 172 3.67 -9.75 -24.93
N ASN A 173 4.48 -8.78 -25.39
CA ASN A 173 4.56 -8.40 -26.79
C ASN A 173 5.05 -9.56 -27.67
N GLU A 174 6.04 -10.34 -27.20
CA GLU A 174 6.45 -11.59 -27.87
C GLU A 174 5.29 -12.60 -27.97
N ARG A 175 4.53 -12.77 -26.89
CA ARG A 175 3.36 -13.67 -26.88
C ARG A 175 2.33 -13.28 -27.94
N ASP A 176 2.03 -11.98 -28.03
CA ASP A 176 1.07 -11.45 -29.01
C ASP A 176 1.54 -11.63 -30.46
N GLN A 177 2.85 -11.62 -30.67
CA GLN A 177 3.47 -11.92 -31.97
C GLN A 177 3.54 -13.43 -32.27
N GLY A 178 3.02 -14.29 -31.39
CA GLY A 178 3.06 -15.74 -31.56
C GLY A 178 4.44 -16.36 -31.32
N SER A 179 5.31 -15.67 -30.57
CA SER A 179 6.65 -16.15 -30.26
C SER A 179 6.62 -17.44 -29.45
N PHE A 180 7.35 -18.45 -29.93
CA PHE A 180 7.51 -19.73 -29.25
C PHE A 180 8.18 -19.59 -27.87
N TYR A 181 8.93 -18.51 -27.64
CA TYR A 181 9.72 -18.30 -26.44
C TYR A 181 8.96 -17.68 -25.28
N ALA A 182 7.78 -17.09 -25.52
CA ALA A 182 7.07 -16.25 -24.56
C ALA A 182 6.73 -16.96 -23.24
N ASP A 183 6.35 -18.23 -23.29
CA ASP A 183 6.02 -19.00 -22.09
C ASP A 183 7.27 -19.34 -21.27
N LYS A 184 8.36 -19.72 -21.93
CA LYS A 184 9.62 -20.00 -21.25
C LYS A 184 10.22 -18.73 -20.63
N LEU A 185 10.15 -17.60 -21.36
CA LEU A 185 10.50 -16.28 -20.85
C LEU A 185 9.66 -15.91 -19.62
N SER A 186 8.35 -16.17 -19.65
CA SER A 186 7.45 -15.94 -18.51
C SER A 186 7.87 -16.74 -17.28
N SER A 187 8.20 -18.03 -17.43
CA SER A 187 8.72 -18.85 -16.33
C SER A 187 10.06 -18.30 -15.80
N CYS A 188 10.97 -17.89 -16.68
CA CYS A 188 12.25 -17.30 -16.29
C CYS A 188 12.06 -15.98 -15.54
N LEU A 189 11.10 -15.15 -15.96
CA LEU A 189 10.77 -13.90 -15.27
C LEU A 189 10.25 -14.14 -13.83
N VAL A 190 9.45 -15.19 -13.59
CA VAL A 190 9.03 -15.55 -12.23
C VAL A 190 10.23 -15.86 -11.34
N MET A 191 11.20 -16.62 -11.85
CA MET A 191 12.43 -16.93 -11.13
C MET A 191 13.34 -15.73 -10.95
N LEU A 192 13.48 -14.90 -11.98
CA LEU A 192 14.24 -13.64 -11.92
C LEU A 192 13.66 -12.71 -10.85
N LYS A 193 12.34 -12.53 -10.81
CA LYS A 193 11.64 -11.77 -9.76
C LYS A 193 11.99 -12.27 -8.36
N ARG A 194 11.98 -13.60 -8.16
CA ARG A 194 12.33 -14.23 -6.88
C ARG A 194 13.80 -13.96 -6.51
N GLN A 195 14.74 -14.16 -7.43
CA GLN A 195 16.16 -13.96 -7.18
C GLN A 195 16.51 -12.50 -6.91
N VAL A 196 15.94 -11.56 -7.66
CA VAL A 196 16.11 -10.12 -7.42
C VAL A 196 15.53 -9.72 -6.05
N LYS A 197 14.39 -10.31 -5.65
CA LYS A 197 13.82 -10.09 -4.30
C LYS A 197 14.77 -10.58 -3.20
N ILE A 198 15.39 -11.77 -3.38
CA ILE A 198 16.36 -12.32 -2.42
C ILE A 198 17.58 -11.40 -2.29
N GLN A 199 18.13 -10.93 -3.42
CA GLN A 199 19.32 -10.08 -3.42
C GLN A 199 19.06 -8.64 -2.91
N LEU A 200 17.79 -8.21 -2.85
CA LEU A 200 17.36 -6.92 -2.28
C LEU A 200 16.59 -7.10 -0.97
N ALA A 201 16.83 -8.19 -0.25
CA ALA A 201 16.17 -8.48 1.02
C ALA A 201 16.51 -7.42 2.09
N ASP A 202 17.78 -7.01 2.17
CA ASP A 202 18.28 -5.96 3.06
C ASP A 202 17.60 -4.60 2.82
N VAL A 203 17.46 -4.21 1.54
CA VAL A 203 16.77 -2.99 1.13
C VAL A 203 15.27 -3.06 1.47
N SER A 204 14.67 -4.24 1.36
CA SER A 204 13.27 -4.47 1.73
C SER A 204 13.07 -4.38 3.25
N GLU A 205 14.01 -4.91 4.03
CA GLU A 205 14.04 -4.82 5.49
C GLU A 205 14.22 -3.37 5.96
N GLN A 206 15.12 -2.60 5.34
CA GLN A 206 15.29 -1.16 5.62
C GLN A 206 13.99 -0.38 5.37
N LYS A 207 13.29 -0.66 4.26
CA LYS A 207 11.98 -0.07 3.98
C LYS A 207 10.95 -0.42 5.07
N LYS A 208 10.90 -1.70 5.49
CA LYS A 208 10.01 -2.16 6.56
C LYS A 208 10.31 -1.42 7.87
N GLY A 209 11.56 -1.34 8.29
CA GLY A 209 11.95 -0.63 9.51
C GLY A 209 11.68 0.88 9.47
N LEU A 210 11.75 1.52 8.30
CA LEU A 210 11.34 2.93 8.13
C LEU A 210 9.81 3.09 8.18
N GLN A 211 9.06 2.17 7.57
CA GLN A 211 7.60 2.16 7.65
C GLN A 211 7.13 1.95 9.08
N GLU A 212 7.72 1.01 9.82
CA GLU A 212 7.44 0.76 11.23
C GLU A 212 7.75 1.99 12.09
N ARG A 213 8.90 2.64 11.87
CA ARG A 213 9.24 3.90 12.56
C ARG A 213 8.23 5.01 12.26
N ARG A 214 7.82 5.18 11.00
CA ARG A 214 6.77 6.14 10.60
C ARG A 214 5.44 5.82 11.27
N ILE A 215 5.04 4.54 11.34
CA ILE A 215 3.81 4.12 12.01
C ILE A 215 3.91 4.37 13.52
N ALA A 216 5.05 4.05 14.14
CA ALA A 216 5.28 4.27 15.56
C ALA A 216 5.30 5.76 15.94
N GLN A 217 5.83 6.62 15.07
CA GLN A 217 5.77 8.07 15.22
C GLN A 217 4.33 8.57 15.11
N ARG A 218 3.59 8.14 14.09
CA ARG A 218 2.16 8.49 13.91
C ARG A 218 1.30 8.07 15.09
N LYS A 219 1.54 6.85 15.63
CA LYS A 219 0.88 6.38 16.86
C LYS A 219 1.06 7.31 18.07
N LYS A 220 2.14 8.10 18.13
CA LYS A 220 2.39 9.07 19.21
C LYS A 220 1.68 10.41 18.99
N GLN A 221 1.31 10.72 17.76
CA GLN A 221 0.73 12.01 17.34
C GLN A 221 -0.68 11.81 16.78
N LYS A 222 -1.52 11.06 17.50
CA LYS A 222 -2.90 10.84 17.07
C LYS A 222 -3.69 12.13 17.17
N GLU A 223 -4.31 12.54 16.07
CA GLU A 223 -5.31 13.60 16.09
C GLU A 223 -6.67 13.03 16.53
N ILE A 224 -7.35 13.76 17.41
CA ILE A 224 -8.71 13.42 17.82
C ILE A 224 -9.67 13.89 16.74
N ILE A 225 -10.42 12.95 16.14
CA ILE A 225 -11.41 13.23 15.10
C ILE A 225 -12.80 12.97 15.67
N SER A 226 -13.64 14.01 15.72
CA SER A 226 -15.07 13.85 16.03
C SER A 226 -15.79 13.23 14.83
N PHE A 227 -16.26 11.99 14.98
CA PHE A 227 -16.95 11.29 13.90
C PHE A 227 -18.29 11.91 13.57
N LYS A 228 -18.96 12.51 14.55
CA LYS A 228 -20.27 13.13 14.39
C LYS A 228 -20.33 14.11 13.21
N GLN A 229 -19.30 14.94 13.01
CA GLN A 229 -19.29 15.91 11.91
C GLN A 229 -19.20 15.24 10.52
N LEU A 230 -18.44 14.14 10.42
CA LEU A 230 -18.31 13.35 9.20
C LEU A 230 -19.62 12.58 8.93
N TYR A 231 -20.20 12.01 9.99
CA TYR A 231 -21.46 11.30 9.93
C TYR A 231 -22.62 12.20 9.52
N ASP A 232 -22.80 13.35 10.18
CA ASP A 232 -23.83 14.33 9.85
C ASP A 232 -23.71 14.80 8.38
N PHE A 233 -22.47 14.97 7.88
CA PHE A 233 -22.22 15.27 6.47
C PHE A 233 -22.67 14.13 5.56
N ALA A 234 -22.34 12.88 5.88
CA ALA A 234 -22.71 11.71 5.08
C ALA A 234 -24.24 11.51 5.08
N VAL A 235 -24.88 11.51 6.26
CA VAL A 235 -26.33 11.40 6.42
C VAL A 235 -27.07 12.48 5.63
N THR A 236 -26.68 13.75 5.80
CA THR A 236 -27.30 14.86 5.05
C THR A 236 -27.12 14.70 3.54
N THR A 237 -25.96 14.21 3.11
CA THR A 237 -25.66 14.03 1.69
C THR A 237 -26.51 12.88 1.11
N LEU A 238 -26.51 11.72 1.75
CA LEU A 238 -27.15 10.54 1.16
C LEU A 238 -28.68 10.61 1.23
N ASN A 239 -29.26 11.26 2.26
CA ASN A 239 -30.70 11.48 2.33
C ASN A 239 -31.23 12.47 1.27
N ARG A 240 -30.39 13.41 0.82
CA ARG A 240 -30.77 14.45 -0.16
C ARG A 240 -30.24 14.16 -1.56
N ILE A 241 -29.96 12.90 -1.86
CA ILE A 241 -29.23 12.55 -3.08
C ILE A 241 -29.99 12.89 -4.37
N ASP A 242 -31.32 12.81 -4.34
CA ASP A 242 -32.17 13.13 -5.49
C ASP A 242 -32.18 14.64 -5.81
N GLU A 243 -31.76 15.48 -4.88
CA GLU A 243 -31.66 16.93 -5.08
C GLU A 243 -30.33 17.34 -5.75
N TYR A 244 -29.34 16.44 -5.78
CA TYR A 244 -28.01 16.74 -6.30
C TYR A 244 -27.92 16.62 -7.81
N LYS A 245 -27.04 17.43 -8.39
CA LYS A 245 -26.69 17.39 -9.81
C LYS A 245 -25.38 16.64 -10.01
N ALA A 246 -25.08 16.22 -11.23
CA ALA A 246 -23.84 15.52 -11.57
C ALA A 246 -22.55 16.22 -11.10
N ARG A 247 -22.55 17.55 -10.95
CA ARG A 247 -21.42 18.34 -10.44
C ARG A 247 -21.12 18.12 -8.95
N ASP A 248 -22.11 17.65 -8.19
CA ASP A 248 -22.03 17.44 -6.73
C ASP A 248 -21.45 16.07 -6.36
N TRP A 249 -20.96 15.31 -7.35
CA TRP A 249 -20.46 13.94 -7.20
C TRP A 249 -19.37 13.76 -6.14
N LYS A 250 -18.52 14.78 -5.93
CA LYS A 250 -17.46 14.76 -4.91
C LYS A 250 -18.04 14.60 -3.51
N ARG A 251 -19.21 15.19 -3.27
CA ARG A 251 -19.95 15.08 -2.02
C ARG A 251 -20.43 13.66 -1.78
N VAL A 252 -21.09 13.08 -2.78
CA VAL A 252 -21.62 11.71 -2.75
C VAL A 252 -20.48 10.70 -2.57
N SER A 253 -19.37 10.88 -3.29
CA SER A 253 -18.19 10.03 -3.19
C SER A 253 -17.55 10.05 -1.79
N VAL A 254 -17.34 11.23 -1.21
CA VAL A 254 -16.80 11.34 0.16
C VAL A 254 -17.78 10.75 1.18
N ALA A 255 -19.09 11.00 1.03
CA ALA A 255 -20.10 10.42 1.90
C ALA A 255 -20.07 8.89 1.87
N LEU A 256 -20.00 8.27 0.67
CA LEU A 256 -19.82 6.84 0.50
C LEU A 256 -18.53 6.32 1.16
N ALA A 257 -17.40 7.02 1.00
CA ALA A 257 -16.14 6.63 1.62
C ALA A 257 -16.21 6.65 3.15
N ILE A 258 -16.89 7.64 3.73
CA ILE A 258 -17.10 7.73 5.20
C ILE A 258 -17.87 6.52 5.71
N VAL A 259 -18.98 6.16 5.06
CA VAL A 259 -19.92 5.16 5.59
C VAL A 259 -19.65 3.72 5.17
N THR A 260 -18.76 3.49 4.19
CA THR A 260 -18.41 2.13 3.69
C THR A 260 -16.92 1.79 3.82
N GLY A 261 -16.09 2.81 4.07
CA GLY A 261 -14.63 2.68 4.08
C GLY A 261 -14.03 2.23 2.76
N ARG A 262 -14.77 2.18 1.65
CA ARG A 262 -14.26 1.71 0.36
C ARG A 262 -13.24 2.67 -0.23
N ARG A 263 -12.31 2.13 -1.03
CA ARG A 263 -11.27 2.91 -1.72
C ARG A 263 -11.93 3.77 -2.80
N LEU A 264 -11.31 4.91 -3.12
CA LEU A 264 -11.73 5.77 -4.23
C LEU A 264 -11.97 4.95 -5.51
N ALA A 265 -11.00 4.10 -5.86
CA ALA A 265 -11.07 3.28 -7.06
C ALA A 265 -12.17 2.20 -7.00
N GLU A 266 -12.61 1.77 -5.82
CA GLU A 266 -13.75 0.85 -5.66
C GLU A 266 -15.06 1.61 -5.85
N ILE A 267 -15.22 2.77 -5.20
CA ILE A 267 -16.42 3.62 -5.31
C ILE A 267 -16.66 4.11 -6.75
N HIS A 268 -15.58 4.33 -7.50
CA HIS A 268 -15.64 4.90 -8.84
C HIS A 268 -15.44 3.87 -9.97
N ARG A 269 -15.57 2.57 -9.69
CA ARG A 269 -15.48 1.51 -10.69
C ARG A 269 -16.87 1.01 -11.06
N SER A 270 -17.16 0.87 -12.36
CA SER A 270 -18.50 0.48 -12.83
C SER A 270 -18.90 -0.93 -12.36
N ALA A 271 -17.92 -1.84 -12.29
CA ALA A 271 -18.10 -3.24 -11.90
C ALA A 271 -18.28 -3.43 -10.39
N THR A 272 -18.00 -2.41 -9.57
CA THR A 272 -18.30 -2.49 -8.13
C THR A 272 -19.81 -2.52 -7.93
N MET A 273 -20.28 -3.36 -6.99
CA MET A 273 -21.68 -3.40 -6.62
C MET A 273 -21.82 -3.36 -5.10
N PHE A 274 -22.85 -2.64 -4.67
CA PHE A 274 -23.40 -2.70 -3.31
C PHE A 274 -24.82 -3.21 -3.46
N GLU A 275 -25.20 -4.20 -2.68
CA GLU A 275 -26.55 -4.75 -2.68
C GLU A 275 -27.04 -4.91 -1.25
N VAL A 276 -28.34 -4.70 -1.05
CA VAL A 276 -28.99 -5.00 0.23
C VAL A 276 -29.02 -6.51 0.46
N ILE A 277 -28.98 -6.91 1.73
CA ILE A 277 -29.10 -8.30 2.12
C ILE A 277 -30.58 -8.69 2.16
N THR A 278 -30.95 -9.74 1.45
CA THR A 278 -32.30 -10.33 1.46
C THR A 278 -32.36 -11.58 2.34
N ASP A 279 -33.57 -12.06 2.65
CA ASP A 279 -33.76 -13.35 3.34
C ASP A 279 -33.08 -14.51 2.58
N ARG A 280 -33.22 -14.50 1.25
CA ARG A 280 -32.60 -15.49 0.38
C ARG A 280 -31.08 -15.44 0.44
N ASP A 281 -30.49 -14.25 0.53
CA ASP A 281 -29.04 -14.12 0.66
C ASP A 281 -28.54 -14.75 1.97
N ILE A 282 -29.27 -14.56 3.06
CA ILE A 282 -28.93 -15.16 4.36
C ILE A 282 -28.96 -16.69 4.26
N GLU A 283 -30.00 -17.26 3.67
CA GLU A 283 -30.10 -18.71 3.45
C GLU A 283 -28.90 -19.23 2.62
N LEU A 284 -28.61 -18.59 1.49
CA LEU A 284 -27.49 -18.96 0.61
C LEU A 284 -26.13 -18.85 1.33
N ILE A 285 -25.94 -17.79 2.12
CA ILE A 285 -24.71 -17.61 2.92
C ILE A 285 -24.58 -18.72 3.97
N LEU A 286 -25.65 -19.05 4.70
CA LEU A 286 -25.64 -20.09 5.72
C LEU A 286 -25.40 -21.49 5.13
N ASN A 287 -25.83 -21.71 3.88
CA ASN A 287 -25.57 -22.94 3.12
C ASN A 287 -24.15 -23.00 2.52
N GLY A 288 -23.36 -21.93 2.62
CA GLY A 288 -21.97 -21.90 2.16
C GLY A 288 -21.77 -21.52 0.68
N GLU A 289 -22.83 -21.08 -0.02
CA GLU A 289 -22.79 -20.74 -1.46
C GLU A 289 -21.88 -19.55 -1.78
N TYR A 290 -21.56 -18.73 -0.76
CA TYR A 290 -20.64 -17.59 -0.86
C TYR A 290 -19.29 -17.84 -0.16
N GLY A 291 -18.98 -19.11 0.11
CA GLY A 291 -17.78 -19.54 0.80
C GLY A 291 -17.90 -19.46 2.32
N GLU A 292 -17.16 -20.34 3.00
CA GLU A 292 -17.19 -20.49 4.45
C GLU A 292 -16.85 -19.20 5.21
N PHE A 293 -16.03 -18.33 4.63
CA PHE A 293 -15.68 -17.06 5.25
C PHE A 293 -16.89 -16.11 5.43
N VAL A 294 -17.73 -15.96 4.39
CA VAL A 294 -18.93 -15.11 4.47
C VAL A 294 -19.97 -15.74 5.41
N LYS A 295 -20.04 -17.06 5.43
CA LYS A 295 -20.89 -17.81 6.37
C LYS A 295 -20.51 -17.57 7.83
N GLU A 296 -19.23 -17.75 8.17
CA GLU A 296 -18.74 -17.46 9.52
C GLU A 296 -18.95 -16.00 9.92
N SER A 297 -18.73 -15.06 8.98
CA SER A 297 -19.06 -13.64 9.18
C SER A 297 -20.51 -13.45 9.61
N LEU A 298 -21.45 -14.04 8.87
CA LEU A 298 -22.88 -13.87 9.14
C LEU A 298 -23.29 -14.54 10.45
N GLN A 299 -22.76 -15.72 10.76
CA GLN A 299 -23.01 -16.41 12.02
C GLN A 299 -22.55 -15.57 13.22
N ASN A 300 -21.35 -14.97 13.13
CA ASN A 300 -20.84 -14.07 14.16
C ASN A 300 -21.71 -12.82 14.33
N LEU A 301 -22.27 -12.29 13.23
CA LEU A 301 -23.21 -11.16 13.29
C LEU A 301 -24.54 -11.58 13.92
N GLN A 302 -25.12 -12.71 13.52
CA GLN A 302 -26.39 -13.22 14.06
C GLN A 302 -26.31 -13.57 15.56
N ALA A 303 -25.12 -13.89 16.05
CA ALA A 303 -24.89 -14.07 17.49
C ALA A 303 -24.99 -12.76 18.29
N ARG A 304 -24.90 -11.60 17.64
CA ARG A 304 -24.83 -10.27 18.28
C ARG A 304 -26.00 -9.36 17.93
N PHE A 305 -26.57 -9.52 16.74
CA PHE A 305 -27.54 -8.61 16.16
C PHE A 305 -28.75 -9.34 15.60
N SER A 306 -29.91 -8.68 15.61
CA SER A 306 -31.09 -9.20 14.92
C SER A 306 -30.87 -9.20 13.41
N GLU A 307 -31.56 -10.09 12.71
CA GLU A 307 -31.50 -10.18 11.26
C GLU A 307 -31.89 -8.87 10.57
N GLU A 308 -32.94 -8.21 11.08
CA GLU A 308 -33.38 -6.91 10.57
C GLU A 308 -32.30 -5.83 10.72
N PHE A 309 -31.58 -5.84 11.85
CA PHE A 309 -30.46 -4.92 12.06
C PHE A 309 -29.35 -5.21 11.05
N ILE A 310 -29.00 -6.48 10.82
CA ILE A 310 -27.96 -6.86 9.84
C ILE A 310 -28.35 -6.37 8.44
N LYS A 311 -29.60 -6.58 8.00
CA LYS A 311 -30.09 -6.11 6.69
C LYS A 311 -30.02 -4.59 6.53
N LYS A 312 -30.24 -3.82 7.62
CA LYS A 312 -30.17 -2.36 7.62
C LYS A 312 -28.74 -1.81 7.68
N SER A 313 -27.85 -2.52 8.37
CA SER A 313 -26.49 -2.05 8.72
C SER A 313 -25.37 -2.73 7.93
N HIS A 314 -25.68 -3.64 7.01
CA HIS A 314 -24.69 -4.33 6.19
C HIS A 314 -25.15 -4.39 4.73
N VAL A 315 -24.17 -4.45 3.83
CA VAL A 315 -24.38 -4.64 2.39
C VAL A 315 -23.49 -5.76 1.88
N LYS A 316 -23.96 -6.45 0.83
CA LYS A 316 -23.09 -7.28 -0.01
C LYS A 316 -22.23 -6.34 -0.85
N PHE A 317 -20.91 -6.54 -0.83
CA PHE A 317 -19.97 -5.76 -1.60
C PHE A 317 -19.18 -6.64 -2.56
N THR A 318 -19.07 -6.20 -3.82
CA THR A 318 -18.23 -6.82 -4.85
C THR A 318 -17.26 -5.81 -5.47
N GLY A 319 -16.18 -6.32 -6.07
CA GLY A 319 -15.20 -5.48 -6.75
C GLY A 319 -14.04 -5.02 -5.85
N GLN A 320 -13.68 -5.81 -4.85
CA GLN A 320 -12.48 -5.60 -4.04
C GLN A 320 -11.26 -5.39 -4.96
N LEU A 321 -10.49 -4.34 -4.67
CA LEU A 321 -9.24 -4.07 -5.37
C LEU A 321 -8.04 -4.41 -4.47
N LYS A 322 -6.90 -4.68 -5.12
CA LYS A 322 -5.62 -4.98 -4.45
C LYS A 322 -5.68 -6.21 -3.53
N ALA A 323 -6.55 -7.17 -3.83
CA ALA A 323 -6.41 -8.51 -3.30
C ALA A 323 -5.07 -9.10 -3.80
N LYS A 324 -4.42 -9.90 -2.95
CA LYS A 324 -3.14 -10.56 -3.25
C LYS A 324 -3.15 -11.94 -2.62
N GLY A 325 -2.35 -12.85 -3.18
CA GLY A 325 -2.19 -14.23 -2.67
C GLY A 325 -3.55 -14.93 -2.57
N ASP A 326 -3.74 -15.68 -1.49
CA ASP A 326 -4.98 -16.41 -1.17
C ASP A 326 -6.23 -15.51 -1.20
N ALA A 327 -6.09 -14.20 -0.94
CA ALA A 327 -7.22 -13.27 -1.02
C ALA A 327 -7.70 -13.05 -2.46
N ASP A 328 -6.77 -12.98 -3.41
CA ASP A 328 -7.08 -12.76 -4.83
C ASP A 328 -7.79 -13.98 -5.40
N GLU A 329 -7.31 -15.17 -5.07
CA GLU A 329 -7.94 -16.45 -5.42
C GLU A 329 -9.34 -16.57 -4.80
N TYR A 330 -9.46 -16.26 -3.51
CA TYR A 330 -10.75 -16.27 -2.82
C TYR A 330 -11.76 -15.31 -3.48
N PHE A 331 -11.37 -14.06 -3.76
CA PHE A 331 -12.29 -13.11 -4.39
C PHE A 331 -12.51 -13.38 -5.88
N ALA A 332 -11.69 -14.21 -6.52
CA ALA A 332 -11.96 -14.70 -7.87
C ALA A 332 -13.06 -15.76 -7.87
N GLU A 333 -13.10 -16.63 -6.86
CA GLU A 333 -14.13 -17.67 -6.69
C GLU A 333 -15.41 -17.10 -6.05
N TYR A 334 -15.25 -16.32 -4.98
CA TYR A 334 -16.30 -15.69 -4.19
C TYR A 334 -16.13 -14.17 -4.22
N PRO A 335 -16.59 -13.49 -5.29
CA PRO A 335 -16.35 -12.05 -5.49
C PRO A 335 -17.10 -11.14 -4.53
N MET A 336 -17.94 -11.70 -3.66
CA MET A 336 -18.85 -11.00 -2.75
C MET A 336 -18.47 -11.30 -1.30
N TYR A 337 -18.52 -10.26 -0.46
CA TYR A 337 -18.50 -10.42 0.99
C TYR A 337 -19.32 -9.32 1.68
N LEU A 338 -19.66 -9.54 2.95
CA LEU A 338 -20.43 -8.59 3.74
C LEU A 338 -19.52 -7.50 4.31
N ILE A 339 -19.96 -6.24 4.20
CA ILE A 339 -19.35 -5.12 4.91
C ILE A 339 -20.40 -4.38 5.74
N PRO A 340 -20.05 -3.89 6.94
CA PRO A 340 -20.91 -2.99 7.67
C PRO A 340 -21.03 -1.65 6.92
N VAL A 341 -22.13 -0.97 7.14
CA VAL A 341 -22.39 0.38 6.67
C VAL A 341 -22.86 1.22 7.85
N LEU A 342 -22.40 2.47 7.90
CA LEU A 342 -22.67 3.34 9.04
C LEU A 342 -24.01 4.08 8.93
N ILE A 343 -24.78 3.83 7.87
CA ILE A 343 -26.11 4.39 7.58
C ILE A 343 -26.93 3.30 6.87
N GLU A 344 -28.24 3.50 6.72
CA GLU A 344 -29.14 2.54 6.07
C GLU A 344 -28.62 2.03 4.71
N ALA A 345 -28.53 0.70 4.58
CA ALA A 345 -28.03 0.00 3.39
C ALA A 345 -28.66 0.48 2.07
N ASN A 346 -29.96 0.77 2.06
CA ASN A 346 -30.66 1.27 0.87
C ASN A 346 -30.05 2.57 0.32
N LEU A 347 -29.65 3.49 1.21
CA LEU A 347 -29.05 4.77 0.81
C LEU A 347 -27.68 4.56 0.17
N ILE A 348 -26.91 3.55 0.61
CA ILE A 348 -25.62 3.20 0.02
C ILE A 348 -25.79 2.72 -1.42
N VAL A 349 -26.71 1.77 -1.63
CA VAL A 349 -27.00 1.21 -2.95
C VAL A 349 -27.47 2.31 -3.90
N LYS A 350 -28.44 3.13 -3.45
CA LYS A 350 -28.95 4.27 -4.21
C LYS A 350 -27.86 5.26 -4.56
N ALA A 351 -26.97 5.57 -3.62
CA ALA A 351 -25.90 6.54 -3.85
C ALA A 351 -24.81 6.07 -4.80
N HIS A 352 -24.47 4.79 -4.73
CA HIS A 352 -23.56 4.22 -5.71
C HIS A 352 -24.19 4.16 -7.10
N GLN A 353 -25.48 3.81 -7.20
CA GLN A 353 -26.19 3.84 -8.48
C GLN A 353 -26.27 5.26 -9.06
N TRP A 354 -26.53 6.27 -8.23
CA TRP A 354 -26.50 7.67 -8.65
C TRP A 354 -25.15 8.07 -9.25
N LEU A 355 -24.02 7.61 -8.69
CA LEU A 355 -22.69 7.84 -9.29
C LEU A 355 -22.56 7.18 -10.66
N LYS A 356 -23.08 5.96 -10.84
CA LYS A 356 -23.09 5.27 -12.14
C LYS A 356 -23.92 6.05 -13.17
N ASP A 357 -25.15 6.42 -12.82
CA ASP A 357 -26.10 7.10 -13.70
C ASP A 357 -25.58 8.48 -14.15
N ASN A 358 -24.78 9.15 -13.31
CA ASN A 358 -24.17 10.44 -13.61
C ASN A 358 -22.78 10.33 -14.30
N GLY A 359 -22.40 9.13 -14.78
CA GLY A 359 -21.13 8.91 -15.47
C GLY A 359 -19.90 9.16 -14.59
N LYS A 360 -20.06 9.00 -13.27
CA LYS A 360 -19.01 9.18 -12.25
C LYS A 360 -18.38 7.87 -11.84
N THR A 361 -18.47 6.85 -12.69
CA THR A 361 -17.69 5.62 -12.61
C THR A 361 -16.85 5.48 -13.87
N VAL A 362 -15.80 4.67 -13.79
CA VAL A 362 -14.99 4.26 -14.93
C VAL A 362 -15.38 2.84 -15.27
N ALA A 363 -15.70 2.61 -16.55
CA ALA A 363 -15.94 1.25 -17.04
C ALA A 363 -14.70 0.39 -16.78
N ASP A 364 -14.90 -0.86 -16.38
CA ASP A 364 -13.85 -1.84 -16.59
C ASP A 364 -13.57 -1.91 -18.09
N PHE A 365 -12.30 -1.85 -18.49
CA PHE A 365 -11.93 -2.14 -19.87
C PHE A 365 -12.38 -3.57 -20.18
N ASP A 366 -13.47 -3.68 -20.92
CA ASP A 366 -14.10 -4.95 -21.22
C ASP A 366 -13.19 -5.70 -22.19
N LYS A 367 -12.71 -6.88 -21.79
CA LYS A 367 -11.80 -7.70 -22.63
C LYS A 367 -12.44 -8.13 -23.96
N LYS A 368 -13.77 -8.02 -24.09
CA LYS A 368 -14.55 -8.65 -25.16
C LYS A 368 -14.82 -7.75 -26.36
N ASP A 369 -14.75 -6.42 -26.21
CA ASP A 369 -14.94 -5.52 -27.32
C ASP A 369 -13.60 -5.32 -28.03
N GLY A 370 -13.26 -6.26 -28.92
CA GLY A 370 -12.06 -6.27 -29.77
C GLY A 370 -11.95 -5.10 -30.77
N ARG A 371 -12.40 -3.90 -30.38
CA ARG A 371 -12.36 -2.66 -31.13
C ARG A 371 -11.63 -1.57 -30.34
N PHE A 372 -10.42 -1.86 -29.89
CA PHE A 372 -9.46 -0.81 -29.53
C PHE A 372 -8.12 -1.04 -30.23
N LYS A 373 -7.53 0.08 -30.66
CA LYS A 373 -6.29 0.19 -31.41
C LYS A 373 -5.12 -0.38 -30.58
N SER A 374 -4.47 -1.39 -31.14
CA SER A 374 -3.36 -2.23 -30.62
C SER A 374 -3.61 -2.90 -29.26
N GLU A 375 -3.38 -4.22 -29.21
CA GLU A 375 -3.44 -5.05 -27.98
C GLU A 375 -2.59 -4.48 -26.83
N GLU A 376 -1.55 -3.72 -27.17
CA GLU A 376 -0.64 -3.00 -26.28
C GLU A 376 -1.34 -1.95 -25.38
N ARG A 377 -2.35 -1.21 -25.89
CA ARG A 377 -3.12 -0.27 -25.07
C ARG A 377 -4.03 -0.97 -24.06
N VAL A 378 -4.66 -2.07 -24.49
CA VAL A 378 -5.62 -2.82 -23.67
C VAL A 378 -4.92 -3.46 -22.46
N LYS A 379 -3.68 -3.94 -22.60
CA LYS A 379 -2.94 -4.57 -21.50
C LYS A 379 -2.34 -3.56 -20.52
N ILE A 380 -1.85 -2.41 -20.99
CA ILE A 380 -1.42 -1.28 -20.13
C ILE A 380 -2.62 -0.74 -19.32
N GLU A 381 -3.82 -0.73 -19.89
CA GLU A 381 -5.05 -0.33 -19.20
C GLU A 381 -5.57 -1.40 -18.22
N LEU A 382 -5.42 -2.70 -18.53
CA LEU A 382 -5.84 -3.80 -17.66
C LEU A 382 -4.96 -3.99 -16.41
N ARG A 383 -3.65 -3.67 -16.45
CA ARG A 383 -2.82 -3.60 -15.23
C ARG A 383 -3.17 -2.38 -14.35
N ASN A 384 -3.88 -1.40 -14.92
CA ASN A 384 -4.26 -0.14 -14.33
C ASN A 384 -5.76 -0.03 -13.97
N LYS A 385 -6.45 -1.15 -13.73
CA LYS A 385 -7.89 -1.17 -13.41
C LYS A 385 -8.25 -0.23 -12.24
N GLY A 386 -7.44 -0.21 -11.18
CA GLY A 386 -7.61 0.74 -10.08
C GLY A 386 -7.12 2.17 -10.40
N ASP A 387 -6.19 2.29 -11.35
CA ASP A 387 -5.51 3.54 -11.63
C ASP A 387 -6.30 4.45 -12.55
N ALA A 388 -7.20 3.93 -13.39
CA ALA A 388 -8.05 4.77 -14.23
C ALA A 388 -8.99 5.65 -13.40
N ALA A 389 -9.67 5.07 -12.42
CA ALA A 389 -10.49 5.81 -11.45
C ALA A 389 -9.63 6.77 -10.61
N HIS A 390 -8.46 6.31 -10.15
CA HIS A 390 -7.52 7.15 -9.41
C HIS A 390 -7.10 8.38 -10.21
N ARG A 391 -6.53 8.21 -11.42
CA ARG A 391 -6.11 9.30 -12.30
C ARG A 391 -7.24 10.29 -12.62
N ARG A 392 -8.46 9.78 -12.77
CA ARG A 392 -9.60 10.63 -13.14
C ARG A 392 -10.13 11.46 -11.97
N TYR A 393 -10.12 10.94 -10.74
CA TYR A 393 -10.86 11.54 -9.63
C TYR A 393 -9.99 11.97 -8.43
N SER A 394 -8.74 11.51 -8.32
CA SER A 394 -7.91 11.76 -7.13
C SER A 394 -7.63 13.24 -6.88
N GLY A 395 -7.24 14.01 -7.91
CA GLY A 395 -6.96 15.44 -7.78
C GLY A 395 -8.18 16.22 -7.31
N ASP A 396 -9.31 15.99 -7.97
CA ASP A 396 -10.61 16.59 -7.67
C ASP A 396 -11.09 16.32 -6.24
N LEU A 397 -10.94 15.07 -5.79
CA LEU A 397 -11.29 14.66 -4.43
C LEU A 397 -10.29 15.15 -3.38
N SER A 398 -8.99 15.24 -3.72
CA SER A 398 -7.97 15.81 -2.84
C SER A 398 -8.28 17.27 -2.53
N ASP A 399 -8.59 18.08 -3.56
CA ASP A 399 -8.94 19.48 -3.36
C ASP A 399 -10.26 19.65 -2.58
N PHE A 400 -11.24 18.80 -2.84
CA PHE A 400 -12.48 18.80 -2.05
C PHE A 400 -12.24 18.40 -0.58
N MET A 401 -11.37 17.42 -0.33
CA MET A 401 -10.97 17.05 1.03
C MET A 401 -10.25 18.19 1.76
N LYS A 402 -9.42 19.02 1.09
CA LYS A 402 -8.82 20.22 1.71
C LYS A 402 -9.89 21.20 2.19
N ILE A 403 -10.95 21.40 1.40
CA ILE A 403 -12.09 22.25 1.79
C ILE A 403 -12.81 21.67 3.01
N LEU A 404 -13.06 20.36 3.02
CA LEU A 404 -13.72 19.70 4.15
C LEU A 404 -12.87 19.69 5.42
N LYS A 405 -11.56 19.43 5.33
CA LYS A 405 -10.60 19.56 6.44
C LYS A 405 -10.73 20.91 7.13
N LYS A 406 -10.65 21.99 6.34
CA LYS A 406 -10.79 23.35 6.86
C LYS A 406 -12.15 23.57 7.52
N ARG A 407 -13.23 23.06 6.92
CA ARG A 407 -14.59 23.16 7.47
C ARG A 407 -14.76 22.40 8.78
N TRP A 408 -14.13 21.25 8.93
CA TRP A 408 -14.17 20.41 10.14
C TRP A 408 -13.08 20.77 11.16
N ASN A 409 -12.26 21.79 10.87
CA ASN A 409 -11.11 22.18 11.69
C ASN A 409 -10.15 21.02 11.98
N ILE A 410 -9.90 20.18 10.97
CA ILE A 410 -8.96 19.05 11.05
C ILE A 410 -7.63 19.48 10.43
N THR A 411 -6.58 19.46 11.24
CA THR A 411 -5.24 19.90 10.84
C THR A 411 -4.37 18.75 10.33
N HIS A 412 -4.71 17.50 10.65
CA HIS A 412 -3.87 16.35 10.35
C HIS A 412 -3.59 16.18 8.86
N ASP A 413 -2.33 16.13 8.44
CA ASP A 413 -1.96 15.97 7.04
C ASP A 413 -2.46 14.66 6.44
N PHE A 414 -2.47 13.59 7.21
CA PHE A 414 -2.97 12.28 6.75
C PHE A 414 -4.50 12.17 6.69
N PHE A 415 -5.25 13.21 7.12
CA PHE A 415 -6.69 13.25 6.92
C PHE A 415 -7.03 13.56 5.46
N THR A 416 -6.78 12.57 4.61
CA THR A 416 -7.03 12.58 3.16
C THR A 416 -8.26 11.71 2.86
N TYR A 417 -8.64 11.62 1.58
CA TYR A 417 -9.70 10.69 1.16
C TYR A 417 -9.39 9.24 1.61
N LYS A 418 -8.13 8.81 1.53
CA LYS A 418 -7.69 7.49 2.01
C LYS A 418 -7.80 7.38 3.54
N GLY A 419 -7.59 8.48 4.27
CA GLY A 419 -7.74 8.54 5.73
C GLY A 419 -9.15 8.24 6.22
N LEU A 420 -10.18 8.49 5.39
CA LEU A 420 -11.58 8.16 5.72
C LEU A 420 -11.77 6.66 5.98
N ARG A 421 -11.04 5.78 5.27
CA ARG A 421 -11.06 4.33 5.51
C ARG A 421 -10.54 3.95 6.89
N ALA A 422 -9.55 4.70 7.41
CA ALA A 422 -9.03 4.50 8.76
C ALA A 422 -10.09 4.88 9.81
N VAL A 423 -10.72 6.05 9.64
CA VAL A 423 -11.81 6.52 10.51
C VAL A 423 -12.96 5.50 10.51
N TYR A 424 -13.44 5.10 9.33
CA TYR A 424 -14.47 4.07 9.15
C TYR A 424 -14.11 2.78 9.92
N SER A 425 -12.89 2.28 9.77
CA SER A 425 -12.46 1.03 10.41
C SER A 425 -12.51 1.13 11.94
N HIS A 426 -12.21 2.30 12.49
CA HIS A 426 -12.27 2.55 13.93
C HIS A 426 -13.70 2.56 14.43
N VAL A 427 -14.59 3.27 13.73
CA VAL A 427 -16.03 3.33 14.05
C VAL A 427 -16.63 1.94 13.97
N CYS A 428 -16.38 1.19 12.89
CA CYS A 428 -16.90 -0.16 12.73
C CYS A 428 -16.41 -1.12 13.81
N ASN A 429 -15.18 -0.97 14.30
CA ASN A 429 -14.70 -1.79 15.42
C ASN A 429 -15.45 -1.47 16.72
N GLN A 430 -15.68 -0.19 17.00
CA GLN A 430 -16.41 0.22 18.20
C GLN A 430 -17.88 -0.19 18.14
N VAL A 431 -18.54 0.02 16.99
CA VAL A 431 -19.98 -0.20 16.80
C VAL A 431 -20.33 -1.68 16.64
N PHE A 432 -19.61 -2.44 15.80
CA PHE A 432 -20.02 -3.81 15.44
C PHE A 432 -19.15 -4.90 16.06
N ASN A 433 -17.98 -4.53 16.60
CA ASN A 433 -17.03 -5.49 17.17
C ASN A 433 -16.76 -5.26 18.66
N ASN A 434 -17.64 -4.54 19.37
CA ASN A 434 -17.54 -4.27 20.81
C ASN A 434 -16.18 -3.73 21.26
N ASN A 435 -15.51 -2.99 20.37
CA ASN A 435 -14.16 -2.50 20.59
C ASN A 435 -13.14 -3.59 20.98
N ASP A 436 -13.26 -4.79 20.42
CA ASP A 436 -12.32 -5.88 20.68
C ASP A 436 -10.87 -5.42 20.45
N THR A 437 -10.00 -5.70 21.41
CA THR A 437 -8.58 -5.35 21.31
C THR A 437 -7.86 -6.24 20.30
N ASP A 438 -8.35 -7.47 20.08
CA ASP A 438 -7.84 -8.42 19.08
C ASP A 438 -8.66 -8.40 17.78
N ASN A 439 -8.89 -7.18 17.25
CA ASN A 439 -9.74 -6.97 16.09
C ASN A 439 -9.05 -7.14 14.73
N GLU A 440 -7.81 -7.66 14.67
CA GLU A 440 -7.06 -7.68 13.40
C GLU A 440 -7.81 -8.48 12.32
N LEU A 441 -8.42 -9.60 12.71
CA LEU A 441 -9.25 -10.42 11.85
C LEU A 441 -10.51 -9.68 11.37
N TYR A 442 -11.21 -9.01 12.28
CA TYR A 442 -12.40 -8.22 11.95
C TYR A 442 -12.07 -7.07 10.98
N LEU A 443 -10.99 -6.33 11.24
CA LEU A 443 -10.53 -5.25 10.38
C LEU A 443 -10.10 -5.79 9.01
N ALA A 444 -9.38 -6.90 8.97
CA ALA A 444 -9.00 -7.54 7.71
C ALA A 444 -10.23 -7.91 6.90
N GLN A 445 -11.23 -8.52 7.53
CA GLN A 445 -12.49 -8.92 6.91
C GLN A 445 -13.25 -7.74 6.33
N ILE A 446 -13.57 -6.72 7.11
CA ILE A 446 -14.35 -5.59 6.59
C ILE A 446 -13.57 -4.81 5.51
N LEU A 447 -12.23 -4.82 5.55
CA LEU A 447 -11.39 -4.14 4.57
C LEU A 447 -10.96 -5.06 3.39
N GLY A 448 -11.42 -6.32 3.35
CA GLY A 448 -11.10 -7.26 2.28
C GLY A 448 -9.61 -7.59 2.16
N HIS A 449 -8.91 -7.70 3.30
CA HIS A 449 -7.60 -8.32 3.39
C HIS A 449 -7.81 -9.83 3.63
N GLY A 450 -7.10 -10.68 2.88
CA GLY A 450 -7.32 -12.14 2.94
C GLY A 450 -7.09 -12.74 4.32
N ARG A 451 -7.88 -13.75 4.68
CA ARG A 451 -7.78 -14.47 5.95
C ARG A 451 -6.60 -15.45 6.00
N GLY A 452 -6.26 -16.05 4.84
CA GLY A 452 -5.22 -17.07 4.71
C GLY A 452 -3.82 -16.58 5.10
N GLU A 453 -3.51 -15.31 4.79
CA GLU A 453 -2.27 -14.68 5.26
C GLU A 453 -2.28 -14.58 6.79
N LEU A 454 -3.38 -14.11 7.41
CA LEU A 454 -3.47 -13.88 8.86
C LEU A 454 -3.35 -15.14 9.73
N LEU A 455 -3.80 -16.29 9.23
CA LEU A 455 -3.75 -17.56 9.97
C LEU A 455 -2.45 -18.34 9.74
N LYS A 456 -1.75 -18.08 8.63
CA LYS A 456 -0.41 -18.64 8.36
C LYS A 456 0.62 -17.70 8.97
N HIS A 457 0.92 -17.88 10.25
CA HIS A 457 1.92 -17.10 11.01
C HIS A 457 3.33 -17.03 10.36
N ASP A 458 3.60 -17.79 9.31
CA ASP A 458 4.94 -17.97 8.74
C ASP A 458 5.26 -17.11 7.51
N ASP A 459 4.27 -16.57 6.79
CA ASP A 459 4.52 -15.69 5.65
C ASP A 459 4.02 -14.29 5.97
N ILE A 460 4.99 -13.43 6.35
CA ILE A 460 4.95 -11.96 6.46
C ILE A 460 3.57 -11.40 6.10
N ILE A 461 2.62 -11.57 7.02
CA ILE A 461 1.35 -10.87 6.96
C ILE A 461 1.71 -9.40 6.81
N ASP A 462 1.03 -8.70 5.91
CA ASP A 462 1.05 -7.24 5.89
C ASP A 462 0.30 -6.73 7.14
N THR A 463 0.78 -7.11 8.34
CA THR A 463 0.29 -6.68 9.66
C THR A 463 0.35 -5.17 9.75
N LEU A 464 1.25 -4.56 8.99
CA LEU A 464 1.38 -3.12 8.82
C LEU A 464 0.15 -2.49 8.19
N THR A 465 -0.64 -3.20 7.38
CA THR A 465 -1.79 -2.62 6.70
C THR A 465 -2.97 -2.37 7.66
N PRO A 466 -3.47 -3.35 8.44
CA PRO A 466 -4.42 -3.07 9.53
C PRO A 466 -3.86 -2.08 10.56
N GLN A 467 -2.57 -2.20 10.92
CA GLN A 467 -1.94 -1.29 11.88
C GLN A 467 -1.83 0.15 11.38
N SER A 468 -1.71 0.37 10.07
CA SER A 468 -1.72 1.71 9.48
C SER A 468 -3.06 2.44 9.63
N TYR A 469 -4.17 1.70 9.71
CA TYR A 469 -5.48 2.30 9.95
C TYR A 469 -5.71 2.67 11.42
N LYS A 470 -4.93 2.11 12.35
CA LYS A 470 -4.98 2.43 13.79
C LYS A 470 -3.98 3.51 14.22
N SER A 471 -3.05 3.91 13.35
CA SER A 471 -1.92 4.74 13.76
C SER A 471 -2.22 6.23 13.81
N ASP A 472 -3.14 6.72 12.96
CA ASP A 472 -3.18 8.14 12.62
C ASP A 472 -4.25 8.91 13.41
N PHE A 473 -5.34 8.26 13.82
CA PHE A 473 -6.50 8.92 14.42
C PHE A 473 -6.94 8.27 15.74
N GLN A 474 -7.47 9.10 16.63
CA GLN A 474 -8.35 8.69 17.72
C GLN A 474 -9.76 9.19 17.37
N VAL A 475 -10.71 8.29 17.16
CA VAL A 475 -12.06 8.68 16.74
C VAL A 475 -12.97 8.72 17.95
N VAL A 476 -13.71 9.82 18.10
CA VAL A 476 -14.68 10.07 19.18
C VAL A 476 -16.07 10.32 18.62
N ASP A 477 -17.09 10.38 19.48
CA ASP A 477 -18.50 10.64 19.13
C ASP A 477 -19.10 9.59 18.16
N VAL A 478 -18.74 8.31 18.31
CA VAL A 478 -19.21 7.24 17.41
C VAL A 478 -20.67 6.83 17.66
N ASP A 479 -21.21 7.16 18.83
CA ASP A 479 -22.59 6.81 19.22
C ASP A 479 -23.64 7.46 18.31
N CYS A 480 -23.24 8.46 17.51
CA CYS A 480 -24.10 9.05 16.49
C CYS A 480 -24.62 8.05 15.45
N VAL A 481 -23.96 6.90 15.27
CA VAL A 481 -24.41 5.84 14.34
C VAL A 481 -25.71 5.15 14.79
N PHE A 482 -26.05 5.22 16.08
CA PHE A 482 -27.26 4.62 16.63
C PHE A 482 -28.47 5.58 16.69
N ASN A 483 -28.26 6.86 16.36
CA ASN A 483 -29.28 7.90 16.33
C ASN A 483 -29.77 8.13 14.90
#